data_AF-A0AAN8PS74-F1
#
_entry.id   AF-A0AAN8PS74-F1
#
_cell.length_a   1.000
_cell.length_b   1.000
_cell.length_c   1.000
_cell.angle_alpha   90.00
_cell.angle_beta   90.00
_cell.angle_gamma   90.00
#
_symmetry.space_group_name_H-M   'P 1'
#
loop_
_entity.id
_entity.type
_entity.pdbx_description
1 polymer ?
#
loop_
_entity_poly.entity_id
_entity_poly.type
_entity_poly.pdbx_seq_one_letter_code
_entity_poly.pdbx_strand_id
1 'polypeptide(L)'
;MSSLYFESLKPLQVNCTIKKWRDHSLKVRKLLEGKDGQCRDLRNESRKMRYDIGVSKTWDNYFNNIKLQNRVYEIEVLILYAESMLPQIVNEKKLILEEKFQTETLLQKCDTWLGVCIDGLSCLDKKLEDEVTRDDEATIEIRKEIQLLEDAKVKLKEECLLAWEMSCRLEDAETRIGLNLEFKEEVLAMDKRCLSIQKMDTGVSFKVDATKGPNKMLNIEDWSKTVYGLVEKGQNEIQDSRKLRERMLATRGVILNEYAIQFDKTDYEMRRRVYEINREKNESQYQLLRVGELMNVTKAEYLRLDEFLTEVKNDLRCVETRCSDRYFRPSVDATMDPPFLGLNKEATQLQSNVEAIDNHLDVLKSFYNQLEADSHKLFLESEAKNKALQVQVQALDIRIAGRFDPKGVYAYNPDILMSRMLTQMPPPFSLYSSKC
;
A
#
# COMPACT_ATOMS: atom_id res chain seq x y z
N MET A 1 15.69 40.83 83.61
CA MET A 1 14.85 40.63 84.82
C MET A 1 15.49 39.78 85.94
N SER A 2 16.71 39.22 85.80
CA SER A 2 17.30 38.34 86.84
C SER A 2 18.16 39.05 87.91
N SER A 3 18.47 40.34 87.76
CA SER A 3 19.40 41.05 88.66
C SER A 3 18.81 41.37 90.04
N LEU A 4 17.54 41.80 90.11
CA LEU A 4 16.87 42.20 91.37
C LEU A 4 16.56 41.02 92.31
N TYR A 5 16.58 39.79 91.79
CA TYR A 5 16.18 38.59 92.54
C TYR A 5 17.24 38.11 93.55
N PHE A 6 18.51 38.50 93.35
CA PHE A 6 19.65 37.98 94.12
C PHE A 6 20.12 38.90 95.25
N GLU A 7 19.76 40.18 95.25
CA GLU A 7 20.22 41.10 96.31
C GLU A 7 19.59 40.82 97.68
N SER A 8 18.35 40.32 97.70
CA SER A 8 17.63 39.97 98.91
C SER A 8 18.03 38.62 99.53
N LEU A 9 18.81 37.82 98.81
CA LEU A 9 19.35 36.52 99.25
C LEU A 9 20.79 36.62 99.75
N LYS A 10 21.40 37.82 99.76
CA LYS A 10 22.74 38.01 100.33
C LYS A 10 22.75 37.68 101.83
N PRO A 11 23.74 36.92 102.32
CA PRO A 11 23.85 36.58 103.74
C PRO A 11 24.03 37.84 104.60
N LEU A 12 23.38 37.88 105.77
CA LEU A 12 23.54 38.97 106.75
C LEU A 12 25.02 39.05 107.20
N GLN A 13 25.59 40.25 107.17
CA GLN A 13 26.96 40.51 107.65
C GLN A 13 27.09 40.40 109.18
N VAL A 14 28.34 40.20 109.65
CA VAL A 14 28.77 39.60 110.92
C VAL A 14 28.36 40.34 112.23
N ASN A 15 27.74 41.52 112.20
CA ASN A 15 27.31 42.25 113.41
C ASN A 15 25.81 42.62 113.36
N CYS A 16 24.91 41.64 113.55
CA CYS A 16 23.46 41.85 113.47
C CYS A 16 22.74 41.60 114.81
N THR A 17 21.83 42.51 115.16
CA THR A 17 20.91 42.36 116.30
C THR A 17 19.76 41.40 115.98
N ILE A 18 19.17 40.75 117.00
CA ILE A 18 18.03 39.82 116.84
C ILE A 18 16.87 40.44 116.04
N LYS A 19 16.65 41.75 116.20
CA LYS A 19 15.66 42.52 115.44
C LYS A 19 15.96 42.51 113.93
N LYS A 20 17.21 42.81 113.53
CA LYS A 20 17.66 42.78 112.13
C LYS A 20 17.58 41.38 111.51
N TRP A 21 17.87 40.33 112.28
CA TRP A 21 17.74 38.94 111.84
C TRP A 21 16.27 38.53 111.61
N ARG A 22 15.37 38.94 112.51
CA ARG A 22 13.92 38.74 112.33
C ARG A 22 13.40 39.49 111.11
N ASP A 23 13.81 40.74 110.91
CA ASP A 23 13.42 41.54 109.74
C ASP A 23 13.92 40.93 108.42
N HIS A 24 15.14 40.38 108.38
CA HIS A 24 15.66 39.65 107.21
C HIS A 24 14.91 38.33 106.98
N SER A 25 14.69 37.54 108.03
CA SER A 25 13.91 36.29 107.94
C SER A 25 12.48 36.55 107.45
N LEU A 26 11.88 37.66 107.88
CA LEU A 26 10.56 38.09 107.43
C LEU A 26 10.59 38.57 105.96
N LYS A 27 11.66 39.24 105.52
CA LYS A 27 11.87 39.61 104.10
C LYS A 27 12.03 38.39 103.20
N VAL A 28 12.86 37.41 103.60
CA VAL A 28 13.02 36.15 102.88
C VAL A 28 11.71 35.37 102.85
N ARG A 29 10.99 35.31 103.97
CA ARG A 29 9.66 34.66 104.03
C ARG A 29 8.66 35.36 103.10
N LYS A 30 8.58 36.69 103.10
CA LYS A 30 7.71 37.47 102.18
C LYS A 30 8.10 37.30 100.71
N LEU A 31 9.37 37.07 100.40
CA LEU A 31 9.84 36.80 99.03
C LEU A 31 9.52 35.38 98.54
N LEU A 32 9.55 34.41 99.44
CA LEU A 32 9.21 33.01 99.18
C LEU A 32 7.71 32.72 99.32
N GLU A 33 6.96 33.62 99.96
CA GLU A 33 5.51 33.53 100.11
C GLU A 33 4.84 33.42 98.73
N GLY A 34 4.10 32.34 98.50
CA GLY A 34 3.46 32.05 97.22
C GLY A 34 4.38 31.47 96.12
N LYS A 35 5.71 31.42 96.31
CA LYS A 35 6.65 30.84 95.32
C LYS A 35 6.51 29.33 95.19
N ASP A 36 6.17 28.63 96.27
CA ASP A 36 5.87 27.19 96.24
C ASP A 36 4.64 26.89 95.38
N GLY A 37 3.63 27.77 95.44
CA GLY A 37 2.46 27.73 94.56
C GLY A 37 2.85 27.94 93.10
N GLN A 38 3.56 29.03 92.79
CA GLN A 38 4.05 29.33 91.44
C GLN A 38 4.92 28.20 90.85
N CYS A 39 5.80 27.61 91.65
CA CYS A 39 6.64 26.48 91.21
C CYS A 39 5.83 25.20 91.00
N ARG A 40 4.80 24.96 91.81
CA ARG A 40 3.86 23.84 91.64
C ARG A 40 3.04 24.02 90.36
N ASP A 41 2.52 25.22 90.13
CA ASP A 41 1.71 25.56 88.96
C ASP A 41 2.55 25.43 87.68
N LEU A 42 3.76 25.99 87.65
CA LEU A 42 4.66 25.90 86.49
C LEU A 42 5.09 24.46 86.20
N ARG A 43 5.31 23.63 87.24
CA ARG A 43 5.57 22.19 87.06
C ARG A 43 4.35 21.43 86.55
N ASN A 44 3.15 21.77 87.02
CA ASN A 44 1.91 21.16 86.56
C ASN A 44 1.61 21.56 85.11
N GLU A 45 1.81 22.83 84.75
CA GLU A 45 1.72 23.33 83.38
C GLU A 45 2.74 22.65 82.47
N SER A 46 3.99 22.54 82.91
CA SER A 46 5.03 21.81 82.16
C SER A 46 4.70 20.33 81.99
N ARG A 47 4.12 19.67 83.01
CA ARG A 47 3.67 18.27 82.90
C ARG A 47 2.53 18.16 81.89
N LYS A 48 1.52 19.01 82.00
CA LYS A 48 0.39 19.06 81.07
C LYS A 48 0.88 19.26 79.64
N MET A 49 1.75 20.24 79.42
CA MET A 49 2.36 20.51 78.11
C MET A 49 3.10 19.27 77.56
N ARG A 50 3.90 18.57 78.38
CA ARG A 50 4.57 17.34 77.93
C ARG A 50 3.59 16.22 77.57
N TYR A 51 2.51 16.06 78.34
CA TYR A 51 1.46 15.08 78.03
C TYR A 51 0.73 15.45 76.74
N ASP A 52 0.23 16.68 76.62
CA ASP A 52 -0.52 17.15 75.47
C ASP A 52 0.31 17.05 74.17
N ILE A 53 1.58 17.52 74.21
CA ILE A 53 2.51 17.42 73.07
C ILE A 53 2.89 15.97 72.79
N GLY A 54 3.11 15.15 73.83
CA GLY A 54 3.45 13.73 73.67
C GLY A 54 2.35 12.94 72.97
N VAL A 55 1.09 13.19 73.34
CA VAL A 55 -0.09 12.60 72.71
C VAL A 55 -0.22 13.11 71.27
N SER A 56 -0.22 14.43 71.04
CA SER A 56 -0.34 15.02 69.70
C SER A 56 0.71 14.46 68.75
N LYS A 57 2.00 14.53 69.13
CA LYS A 57 3.10 14.03 68.31
C LYS A 57 2.94 12.57 67.91
N THR A 58 2.49 11.72 68.84
CA THR A 58 2.35 10.27 68.59
C THR A 58 1.23 10.02 67.57
N TRP A 59 0.09 10.67 67.75
CA TRP A 59 -1.05 10.56 66.82
C TRP A 59 -0.75 11.18 65.46
N ASP A 60 -0.16 12.38 65.43
CA ASP A 60 0.20 13.07 64.18
C ASP A 60 1.19 12.22 63.35
N ASN A 61 2.18 11.62 64.00
CA ASN A 61 3.12 10.70 63.33
C ASN A 61 2.40 9.45 62.81
N TYR A 62 1.56 8.82 63.63
CA TYR A 62 0.79 7.64 63.24
C TYR A 62 -0.12 7.90 62.03
N PHE A 63 -0.95 8.96 62.08
CA PHE A 63 -1.88 9.28 60.99
C PHE A 63 -1.15 9.69 59.71
N ASN A 64 -0.04 10.43 59.81
CA ASN A 64 0.72 10.81 58.62
C ASN A 64 1.45 9.62 57.98
N ASN A 65 1.95 8.67 58.77
CA ASN A 65 2.53 7.43 58.25
C ASN A 65 1.47 6.58 57.52
N ILE A 66 0.24 6.50 58.04
CA ILE A 66 -0.86 5.83 57.34
C ILE A 66 -1.16 6.51 56.00
N LYS A 67 -1.23 7.84 55.98
CA LYS A 67 -1.47 8.60 54.73
C LYS A 67 -0.34 8.39 53.71
N LEU A 68 0.92 8.38 54.15
CA LEU A 68 2.07 8.07 53.31
C LEU A 68 2.02 6.63 52.78
N GLN A 69 1.65 5.66 53.62
CA GLN A 69 1.52 4.26 53.21
C GLN A 69 0.41 4.08 52.16
N ASN A 70 -0.75 4.70 52.37
CA ASN A 70 -1.82 4.70 51.37
C ASN A 70 -1.35 5.32 50.06
N ARG A 71 -0.58 6.42 50.14
CA ARG A 71 -0.05 7.09 48.96
C ARG A 71 0.92 6.22 48.16
N VAL A 72 1.82 5.51 48.84
CA VAL A 72 2.72 4.52 48.22
C VAL A 72 1.92 3.48 47.43
N TYR A 73 0.86 2.92 48.05
CA TYR A 73 -0.01 1.95 47.38
C TYR A 73 -0.73 2.53 46.15
N GLU A 74 -1.27 3.75 46.26
CA GLU A 74 -1.92 4.43 45.12
C GLU A 74 -0.97 4.62 43.93
N ILE A 75 0.28 5.00 44.20
CA ILE A 75 1.29 5.19 43.14
C ILE A 75 1.65 3.84 42.50
N GLU A 76 1.83 2.78 43.29
CA GLU A 76 2.11 1.42 42.78
C GLU A 76 1.01 0.93 41.83
N VAL A 77 -0.26 1.12 42.20
CA VAL A 77 -1.40 0.73 41.35
C VAL A 77 -1.40 1.49 40.03
N LEU A 78 -1.09 2.80 40.05
CA LEU A 78 -1.04 3.62 38.83
C LEU A 78 0.13 3.26 37.93
N ILE A 79 1.28 2.92 38.50
CA ILE A 79 2.45 2.43 37.75
C ILE A 79 2.07 1.13 37.05
N LEU A 80 1.57 0.13 37.78
CA LEU A 80 1.16 -1.16 37.21
C LEU A 80 0.12 -0.98 36.08
N TYR A 81 -0.84 -0.07 36.27
CA TYR A 81 -1.85 0.23 35.25
C TYR A 81 -1.22 0.78 33.97
N ALA A 82 -0.32 1.76 34.07
CA ALA A 82 0.36 2.34 32.91
C ALA A 82 1.39 1.40 32.26
N GLU A 83 2.13 0.61 33.04
CA GLU A 83 3.06 -0.40 32.56
C GLU A 83 2.37 -1.46 31.70
N SER A 84 1.15 -1.87 32.07
CA SER A 84 0.38 -2.86 31.32
C SER A 84 0.09 -2.43 29.86
N MET A 85 0.17 -1.12 29.59
CA MET A 85 -0.13 -0.54 28.28
C MET A 85 1.07 -0.58 27.32
N LEU A 86 2.30 -0.45 27.82
CA LEU A 86 3.51 -0.34 26.99
C LEU A 86 3.71 -1.56 26.06
N PRO A 87 3.66 -2.82 26.54
CA PRO A 87 3.82 -3.98 25.66
C PRO A 87 2.77 -4.05 24.55
N GLN A 88 1.55 -3.57 24.82
CA GLN A 88 0.46 -3.55 23.85
C GLN A 88 0.74 -2.54 22.74
N ILE A 89 1.21 -1.34 23.08
CA ILE A 89 1.59 -0.30 22.10
C ILE A 89 2.77 -0.78 21.26
N VAL A 90 3.80 -1.36 21.87
CA VAL A 90 4.98 -1.90 21.18
C VAL A 90 4.57 -3.01 20.20
N ASN A 91 3.70 -3.94 20.62
CA ASN A 91 3.20 -4.98 19.74
C ASN A 91 2.37 -4.40 18.58
N GLU A 92 1.49 -3.46 18.88
CA GLU A 92 0.66 -2.80 17.87
C GLU A 92 1.49 -2.03 16.83
N LYS A 93 2.56 -1.34 17.27
CA LYS A 93 3.53 -0.67 16.41
C LYS A 93 4.20 -1.65 15.44
N LYS A 94 4.60 -2.83 15.92
CA LYS A 94 5.15 -3.89 15.06
C LYS A 94 4.14 -4.36 14.01
N LEU A 95 2.88 -4.57 14.41
CA LEU A 95 1.83 -5.03 13.50
C LEU A 95 1.51 -4.01 12.41
N ILE A 96 1.41 -2.71 12.73
CA ILE A 96 1.15 -1.69 11.70
C ILE A 96 2.33 -1.52 10.75
N LEU A 97 3.57 -1.65 11.24
CA LEU A 97 4.77 -1.62 10.38
C LEU A 97 4.83 -2.82 9.44
N GLU A 98 4.43 -4.00 9.89
CA GLU A 98 4.32 -5.19 9.04
C GLU A 98 3.25 -5.01 7.94
N GLU A 99 2.06 -4.50 8.29
CA GLU A 99 1.03 -4.20 7.28
C GLU A 99 1.47 -3.14 6.28
N LYS A 100 2.19 -2.12 6.75
CA LYS A 100 2.81 -1.12 5.87
C LYS A 100 3.77 -1.78 4.89
N PHE A 101 4.69 -2.61 5.39
CA PHE A 101 5.67 -3.31 4.56
C PHE A 101 5.01 -4.20 3.49
N GLN A 102 3.96 -4.94 3.85
CA GLN A 102 3.21 -5.74 2.89
C GLN A 102 2.52 -4.88 1.82
N THR A 103 2.02 -3.71 2.21
CA THR A 103 1.38 -2.75 1.29
C THR A 103 2.39 -2.10 0.36
N GLU A 104 3.59 -1.75 0.85
CA GLU A 104 4.72 -1.29 0.05
C GLU A 104 5.20 -2.37 -0.93
N THR A 105 5.21 -3.64 -0.50
CA THR A 105 5.55 -4.78 -1.37
C THR A 105 4.53 -4.92 -2.51
N LEU A 106 3.22 -4.79 -2.22
CA LEU A 106 2.21 -4.79 -3.27
C LEU A 106 2.36 -3.59 -4.21
N LEU A 107 2.66 -2.41 -3.67
CA LEU A 107 2.91 -1.21 -4.47
C LEU A 107 4.06 -1.42 -5.46
N GLN A 108 5.16 -2.04 -5.04
CA GLN A 108 6.28 -2.41 -5.93
C GLN A 108 5.86 -3.41 -7.01
N LYS A 109 5.00 -4.39 -6.67
CA LYS A 109 4.45 -5.32 -7.67
C LYS A 109 3.58 -4.57 -8.70
N CYS A 110 2.75 -3.62 -8.26
CA CYS A 110 1.99 -2.77 -9.17
C CYS A 110 2.89 -1.99 -10.13
N ASP A 111 4.06 -1.51 -9.68
CA ASP A 111 5.04 -0.86 -10.56
C ASP A 111 5.56 -1.82 -11.65
N THR A 112 5.86 -3.07 -11.27
CA THR A 112 6.30 -4.08 -12.25
C THR A 112 5.20 -4.43 -13.26
N TRP A 113 3.97 -4.61 -12.80
CA TRP A 113 2.83 -4.91 -13.69
C TRP A 113 2.53 -3.74 -14.62
N LEU A 114 2.60 -2.51 -14.12
CA LEU A 114 2.41 -1.30 -14.91
C LEU A 114 3.47 -1.20 -16.02
N GLY A 115 4.74 -1.51 -15.71
CA GLY A 115 5.81 -1.57 -16.70
C GLY A 115 5.51 -2.57 -17.83
N VAL A 116 5.04 -3.76 -17.48
CA VAL A 116 4.64 -4.80 -18.46
C VAL A 116 3.49 -4.32 -19.36
N CYS A 117 2.48 -3.66 -18.79
CA CYS A 117 1.37 -3.10 -19.57
C CYS A 117 1.84 -1.98 -20.52
N ILE A 118 2.72 -1.09 -20.05
CA ILE A 118 3.27 0.01 -20.87
C ILE A 118 4.16 -0.54 -21.99
N ASP A 119 5.00 -1.53 -21.71
CA ASP A 119 5.85 -2.18 -22.70
C ASP A 119 5.03 -2.93 -23.74
N GLY A 120 3.98 -3.62 -23.31
CA GLY A 120 3.00 -4.27 -24.18
C GLY A 120 2.28 -3.26 -25.08
N LEU A 121 1.77 -2.17 -24.51
CA LEU A 121 1.14 -1.09 -25.28
C LEU A 121 2.12 -0.44 -26.27
N SER A 122 3.35 -0.18 -25.84
CA SER A 122 4.41 0.37 -26.70
C SER A 122 4.81 -0.60 -27.81
N CYS A 123 4.71 -1.91 -27.58
CA CYS A 123 4.93 -2.93 -28.60
C CYS A 123 3.83 -2.88 -29.67
N LEU A 124 2.58 -2.70 -29.25
CA LEU A 124 1.44 -2.51 -30.15
C LEU A 124 1.53 -1.19 -30.92
N ASP A 125 1.94 -0.09 -30.28
CA ASP A 125 2.11 1.23 -30.91
C ASP A 125 3.22 1.27 -31.97
N LYS A 126 4.19 0.33 -31.92
CA LYS A 126 5.32 0.26 -32.88
C LYS A 126 4.91 -0.23 -34.29
N LYS A 127 3.62 -0.46 -34.58
CA LYS A 127 3.07 -0.84 -35.90
C LYS A 127 1.64 -0.26 -36.04
N LEU A 128 1.08 0.14 -37.18
CA LEU A 128 1.35 0.02 -38.62
C LEU A 128 0.87 1.34 -39.28
N GLU A 129 1.60 1.91 -40.24
CA GLU A 129 1.13 3.09 -41.02
C GLU A 129 -0.13 2.80 -41.87
N ASP A 130 -0.46 1.52 -42.12
CA ASP A 130 -1.51 1.10 -43.06
C ASP A 130 -2.59 0.16 -42.51
N GLU A 131 -2.53 -0.29 -41.24
CA GLU A 131 -3.62 -1.08 -40.65
C GLU A 131 -4.45 -0.20 -39.70
N VAL A 132 -5.68 0.06 -40.14
CA VAL A 132 -6.77 0.52 -39.29
C VAL A 132 -6.89 -0.44 -38.12
N THR A 133 -6.42 -0.01 -36.95
CA THR A 133 -7.15 -0.05 -35.68
C THR A 133 -6.27 0.57 -34.60
N ARG A 134 -6.31 1.90 -34.45
CA ARG A 134 -5.81 2.59 -33.25
C ARG A 134 -6.65 2.29 -32.00
N ASP A 135 -7.84 1.73 -32.21
CA ASP A 135 -8.85 1.45 -31.18
C ASP A 135 -9.34 0.00 -31.29
N ASP A 136 -8.42 -0.98 -31.26
CA ASP A 136 -8.83 -2.38 -31.06
C ASP A 136 -9.11 -2.67 -29.58
N GLU A 137 -10.00 -3.63 -29.32
CA GLU A 137 -10.46 -3.97 -27.97
C GLU A 137 -9.29 -4.38 -27.05
N ALA A 138 -8.26 -5.04 -27.61
CA ALA A 138 -7.03 -5.39 -26.88
C ALA A 138 -6.29 -4.14 -26.36
N THR A 139 -6.09 -3.12 -27.19
CA THR A 139 -5.47 -1.85 -26.78
C THR A 139 -6.31 -1.12 -25.73
N ILE A 140 -7.65 -1.15 -25.88
CA ILE A 140 -8.58 -0.53 -24.92
C ILE A 140 -8.48 -1.22 -23.55
N GLU A 141 -8.46 -2.55 -23.51
CA GLU A 141 -8.35 -3.29 -22.25
C GLU A 141 -6.98 -3.12 -21.58
N ILE A 142 -5.87 -3.04 -22.35
CA ILE A 142 -4.55 -2.70 -21.80
C ILE A 142 -4.57 -1.30 -21.16
N ARG A 143 -5.20 -0.30 -21.79
CA ARG A 143 -5.32 1.05 -21.21
C ARG A 143 -6.16 1.07 -19.94
N LYS A 144 -7.25 0.28 -19.87
CA LYS A 144 -8.04 0.10 -18.64
C LYS A 144 -7.19 -0.54 -17.54
N GLU A 145 -6.37 -1.53 -17.88
CA GLU A 145 -5.44 -2.18 -16.97
C GLU A 145 -4.39 -1.20 -16.41
N ILE A 146 -3.81 -0.35 -17.26
CA ILE A 146 -2.90 0.73 -16.85
C ILE A 146 -3.59 1.69 -15.87
N GLN A 147 -4.78 2.18 -16.21
CA GLN A 147 -5.52 3.11 -15.34
C GLN A 147 -5.82 2.49 -13.98
N LEU A 148 -6.26 1.23 -13.95
CA LEU A 148 -6.55 0.50 -12.71
C LEU A 148 -5.31 0.39 -11.83
N LEU A 149 -4.14 0.08 -12.41
CA LEU A 149 -2.87 0.01 -11.69
C LEU A 149 -2.40 1.38 -11.17
N GLU A 150 -2.60 2.45 -11.95
CA GLU A 150 -2.30 3.81 -11.50
C GLU A 150 -3.16 4.23 -10.31
N ASP A 151 -4.48 4.00 -10.39
CA ASP A 151 -5.43 4.28 -9.30
C ASP A 151 -5.10 3.45 -8.05
N ALA A 152 -4.77 2.17 -8.24
CA ALA A 152 -4.33 1.29 -7.16
C ALA A 152 -3.06 1.82 -6.48
N LYS A 153 -2.07 2.28 -7.25
CA LYS A 153 -0.83 2.85 -6.69
C LYS A 153 -1.08 4.11 -5.86
N VAL A 154 -1.98 4.98 -6.29
CA VAL A 154 -2.34 6.18 -5.51
C VAL A 154 -2.93 5.76 -4.17
N LYS A 155 -3.93 4.87 -4.17
CA LYS A 155 -4.56 4.37 -2.94
C LYS A 155 -3.56 3.68 -2.01
N LEU A 156 -2.69 2.82 -2.53
CA LEU A 156 -1.67 2.12 -1.72
C LEU A 156 -0.65 3.08 -1.11
N LYS A 157 -0.25 4.14 -1.82
CA LYS A 157 0.65 5.17 -1.29
C LYS A 157 -0.01 5.93 -0.14
N GLU A 158 -1.27 6.32 -0.29
CA GLU A 158 -2.03 6.99 0.77
C GLU A 158 -2.14 6.12 2.02
N GLU A 159 -2.46 4.83 1.87
CA GLU A 159 -2.51 3.88 2.99
C GLU A 159 -1.15 3.71 3.68
N CYS A 160 -0.04 3.65 2.93
CA CYS A 160 1.31 3.61 3.50
C CYS A 160 1.68 4.87 4.30
N LEU A 161 1.24 6.05 3.85
CA LEU A 161 1.43 7.30 4.58
C LEU A 161 0.64 7.31 5.88
N LEU A 162 -0.64 6.90 5.84
CA LEU A 162 -1.48 6.80 7.04
C LEU A 162 -0.92 5.78 8.05
N ALA A 163 -0.36 4.66 7.58
CA ALA A 163 0.30 3.68 8.43
C ALA A 163 1.58 4.23 9.09
N TRP A 164 2.35 5.05 8.37
CA TRP A 164 3.51 5.73 8.93
C TRP A 164 3.10 6.75 10.01
N GLU A 165 2.11 7.60 9.73
CA GLU A 165 1.57 8.56 10.71
C GLU A 165 1.04 7.85 11.96
N MET A 166 0.34 6.72 11.79
CA MET A 166 -0.12 5.89 12.90
C MET A 166 1.04 5.34 13.73
N SER A 167 2.12 4.87 13.09
CA SER A 167 3.33 4.42 13.80
C SER A 167 3.96 5.54 14.62
N CYS A 168 4.00 6.77 14.10
CA CYS A 168 4.49 7.93 14.84
C CYS A 168 3.59 8.26 16.06
N ARG A 169 2.26 8.21 15.90
CA ARG A 169 1.33 8.43 17.02
C ARG A 169 1.49 7.38 18.13
N LEU A 170 1.68 6.12 17.76
CA LEU A 170 1.95 5.05 18.73
C LEU A 170 3.30 5.26 19.45
N GLU A 171 4.33 5.72 18.74
CA GLU A 171 5.64 6.06 19.32
C GLU A 171 5.57 7.24 20.30
N ASP A 172 4.79 8.26 19.96
CA ASP A 172 4.51 9.40 20.86
C ASP A 172 3.78 8.94 22.12
N ALA A 173 2.80 8.04 21.98
CA ALA A 173 2.07 7.48 23.12
C ALA A 173 2.98 6.64 24.02
N GLU A 174 3.81 5.77 23.42
CA GLU A 174 4.83 4.97 24.11
C GLU A 174 5.78 5.86 24.92
N THR A 175 6.35 6.89 24.28
CA THR A 175 7.30 7.81 24.92
C THR A 175 6.67 8.59 26.06
N ARG A 176 5.43 9.09 25.88
CA ARG A 176 4.72 9.85 26.91
C ARG A 176 4.37 8.99 28.13
N ILE A 177 3.95 7.74 27.91
CA ILE A 177 3.65 6.80 29.00
C ILE A 177 4.95 6.42 29.71
N GLY A 178 6.02 6.10 28.97
CA GLY A 178 7.33 5.77 29.53
C GLY A 178 7.90 6.88 30.40
N LEU A 179 7.94 8.12 29.90
CA LEU A 179 8.40 9.27 30.68
C LEU A 179 7.54 9.50 31.93
N ASN A 180 6.22 9.32 31.83
CA ASN A 180 5.36 9.46 33.00
C ASN A 180 5.67 8.40 34.06
N LEU A 181 5.90 7.15 33.65
CA LEU A 181 6.26 6.05 34.53
C LEU A 181 7.56 6.34 35.28
N GLU A 182 8.62 6.78 34.59
CA GLU A 182 9.89 7.17 35.23
C GLU A 182 9.67 8.19 36.36
N PHE A 183 8.87 9.24 36.10
CA PHE A 183 8.54 10.22 37.15
C PHE A 183 7.71 9.62 38.29
N LYS A 184 6.84 8.64 38.03
CA LYS A 184 6.04 7.99 39.08
C LYS A 184 6.90 7.08 39.95
N GLU A 185 7.87 6.38 39.36
CA GLU A 185 8.84 5.56 40.08
C GLU A 185 9.71 6.40 41.00
N GLU A 186 10.18 7.57 40.54
CA GLU A 186 10.92 8.50 41.38
C GLU A 186 10.08 8.98 42.58
N VAL A 187 8.81 9.37 42.33
CA VAL A 187 7.88 9.79 43.40
C VAL A 187 7.63 8.63 44.37
N LEU A 188 7.44 7.41 43.87
CA LEU A 188 7.27 6.22 44.70
C LEU A 188 8.50 5.98 45.60
N ALA A 189 9.70 6.10 45.05
CA ALA A 189 10.95 5.95 45.78
C ALA A 189 11.09 7.03 46.87
N MET A 190 10.72 8.28 46.55
CA MET A 190 10.70 9.38 47.52
C MET A 190 9.71 9.12 48.67
N ASP A 191 8.48 8.70 48.37
CA ASP A 191 7.46 8.43 49.39
C ASP A 191 7.81 7.22 50.26
N LYS A 192 8.35 6.14 49.67
CA LYS A 192 8.91 4.99 50.41
C LYS A 192 10.04 5.41 51.34
N ARG A 193 10.94 6.29 50.86
CA ARG A 193 12.00 6.85 51.69
C ARG A 193 11.43 7.67 52.84
N CYS A 194 10.48 8.58 52.58
CA CYS A 194 9.84 9.39 53.60
C CYS A 194 9.18 8.53 54.69
N LEU A 195 8.49 7.46 54.30
CA LEU A 195 7.86 6.51 55.21
C LEU A 195 8.89 5.74 56.07
N SER A 196 10.08 5.49 55.54
CA SER A 196 11.16 4.76 56.24
C SER A 196 11.90 5.59 57.30
N ILE A 197 11.84 6.93 57.23
CA ILE A 197 12.62 7.82 58.12
C ILE A 197 12.13 7.69 59.57
N GLN A 198 13.04 7.31 60.46
CA GLN A 198 12.83 7.31 61.90
C GLN A 198 13.49 8.50 62.59
N LYS A 199 12.97 8.85 63.77
CA LYS A 199 13.37 10.03 64.55
C LYS A 199 14.87 10.10 64.93
N MET A 200 15.57 8.96 64.95
CA MET A 200 16.99 8.87 65.33
C MET A 200 17.90 8.52 64.14
N ASP A 201 17.38 8.56 62.91
CA ASP A 201 18.17 8.20 61.73
C ASP A 201 19.27 9.23 61.42
N THR A 202 20.40 8.73 60.93
CA THR A 202 21.50 9.56 60.44
C THR A 202 21.05 10.36 59.22
N GLY A 203 21.10 11.70 59.31
CA GLY A 203 20.68 12.61 58.22
C GLY A 203 19.37 13.35 58.46
N VAL A 204 18.66 13.06 59.55
CA VAL A 204 17.55 13.90 60.03
C VAL A 204 18.12 15.20 60.60
N SER A 205 17.70 16.33 60.05
CA SER A 205 18.18 17.66 60.45
C SER A 205 17.04 18.68 60.37
N PHE A 206 17.16 19.80 61.09
CA PHE A 206 16.32 20.96 60.83
C PHE A 206 16.54 21.43 59.39
N LYS A 207 15.45 21.70 58.67
CA LYS A 207 15.47 22.19 57.29
C LYS A 207 15.12 23.67 57.29
N VAL A 208 15.84 24.45 56.48
CA VAL A 208 15.53 25.87 56.23
C VAL A 208 14.24 25.93 55.42
N ASP A 209 13.27 26.74 55.85
CA ASP A 209 11.98 26.93 55.18
C ASP A 209 11.25 25.62 54.79
N ALA A 210 11.17 24.65 55.72
CA ALA A 210 10.64 23.30 55.46
C ALA A 210 9.21 23.25 54.85
N THR A 211 8.43 24.31 55.03
CA THR A 211 7.05 24.44 54.51
C THR A 211 6.97 25.14 53.16
N LYS A 212 8.09 25.61 52.61
CA LYS A 212 8.15 26.30 51.32
C LYS A 212 8.16 25.29 50.18
N GLY A 213 6.97 25.00 49.65
CA GLY A 213 6.80 24.22 48.42
C GLY A 213 6.90 25.07 47.15
N PRO A 214 6.86 24.43 45.97
CA PRO A 214 6.73 25.14 44.70
C PRO A 214 5.42 25.95 44.65
N ASN A 215 5.45 27.11 43.98
CA ASN A 215 4.32 28.06 43.93
C ASN A 215 3.01 27.47 43.36
N LYS A 216 3.10 26.37 42.62
CA LYS A 216 1.96 25.60 42.12
C LYS A 216 2.19 24.12 42.43
N MET A 217 1.38 23.56 43.33
CA MET A 217 1.29 22.13 43.56
C MET A 217 0.04 21.58 42.85
N LEU A 218 0.16 20.39 42.27
CA LEU A 218 -0.96 19.71 41.62
C LEU A 218 -1.86 19.06 42.67
N ASN A 219 -3.17 19.07 42.42
CA ASN A 219 -4.12 18.27 43.19
C ASN A 219 -3.96 16.77 42.85
N ILE A 220 -4.27 15.90 43.81
CA ILE A 220 -4.16 14.45 43.68
C ILE A 220 -5.08 13.88 42.59
N GLU A 221 -6.26 14.48 42.43
CA GLU A 221 -7.21 14.13 41.38
C GLU A 221 -6.65 14.45 39.99
N ASP A 222 -6.05 15.63 39.82
CA ASP A 222 -5.48 16.03 38.54
C ASP A 222 -4.22 15.21 38.19
N TRP A 223 -3.44 14.87 39.21
CA TRP A 223 -2.27 14.01 39.07
C TRP A 223 -2.64 12.59 38.63
N SER A 224 -3.68 11.99 39.21
CA SER A 224 -4.16 10.65 38.83
C SER A 224 -4.84 10.65 37.46
N LYS A 225 -5.68 11.65 37.16
CA LYS A 225 -6.29 11.86 35.83
C LYS A 225 -5.26 11.90 34.71
N THR A 226 -4.07 12.42 34.98
CA THR A 226 -2.97 12.46 33.98
C THR A 226 -2.57 11.05 33.54
N VAL A 227 -2.43 10.10 34.47
CA VAL A 227 -2.07 8.72 34.15
C VAL A 227 -3.21 8.03 33.40
N TYR A 228 -4.44 8.13 33.91
CA TYR A 228 -5.60 7.53 33.26
C TYR A 228 -5.80 8.04 31.83
N GLY A 229 -5.67 9.36 31.62
CA GLY A 229 -5.80 9.97 30.30
C GLY A 229 -4.69 9.59 29.32
N LEU A 230 -3.47 9.31 29.80
CA LEU A 230 -2.40 8.80 28.94
C LEU A 230 -2.67 7.35 28.49
N VAL A 231 -3.11 6.50 29.41
CA VAL A 231 -3.45 5.11 29.11
C VAL A 231 -4.66 5.05 28.16
N GLU A 232 -5.70 5.83 28.42
CA GLU A 232 -6.88 5.93 27.54
C GLU A 232 -6.49 6.38 26.12
N LYS A 233 -5.63 7.39 26.00
CA LYS A 233 -5.09 7.80 24.69
C LYS A 233 -4.33 6.66 24.01
N GLY A 234 -3.48 5.94 24.74
CA GLY A 234 -2.78 4.77 24.21
C GLY A 234 -3.76 3.70 23.70
N GLN A 235 -4.83 3.42 24.43
CA GLN A 235 -5.87 2.47 24.01
C GLN A 235 -6.59 2.93 22.75
N ASN A 236 -6.91 4.21 22.64
CA ASN A 236 -7.56 4.78 21.45
C ASN A 236 -6.66 4.67 20.21
N GLU A 237 -5.37 5.01 20.33
CA GLU A 237 -4.41 4.87 19.21
C GLU A 237 -4.27 3.40 18.77
N ILE A 238 -4.28 2.43 19.71
CA ILE A 238 -4.30 1.01 19.36
C ILE A 238 -5.57 0.64 18.59
N GLN A 239 -6.75 1.09 19.05
CA GLN A 239 -7.99 0.79 18.35
C GLN A 239 -8.02 1.36 16.92
N ASP A 240 -7.52 2.56 16.74
CA ASP A 240 -7.46 3.18 15.42
C ASP A 240 -6.42 2.51 14.53
N SER A 241 -5.29 2.06 15.08
CA SER A 241 -4.30 1.25 14.36
C SER A 241 -4.87 -0.09 13.88
N ARG A 242 -5.71 -0.76 14.69
CA ARG A 242 -6.42 -1.98 14.29
C ARG A 242 -7.36 -1.74 13.12
N LYS A 243 -8.20 -0.70 13.20
CA LYS A 243 -9.12 -0.32 12.10
C LYS A 243 -8.35 -0.01 10.82
N LEU A 244 -7.22 0.69 10.95
CA LEU A 244 -6.36 1.00 9.81
C LEU A 244 -5.80 -0.27 9.17
N ARG A 245 -5.26 -1.22 9.96
CA ARG A 245 -4.78 -2.50 9.43
C ARG A 245 -5.85 -3.29 8.69
N GLU A 246 -7.05 -3.41 9.27
CA GLU A 246 -8.17 -4.10 8.64
C GLU A 246 -8.54 -3.46 7.31
N ARG A 247 -8.60 -2.12 7.26
CA ARG A 247 -8.83 -1.37 6.03
C ARG A 247 -7.73 -1.62 5.00
N MET A 248 -6.47 -1.54 5.39
CA MET A 248 -5.32 -1.78 4.49
C MET A 248 -5.38 -3.18 3.89
N LEU A 249 -5.64 -4.19 4.71
CA LEU A 249 -5.79 -5.56 4.26
C LEU A 249 -6.93 -5.70 3.24
N ALA A 250 -8.10 -5.13 3.54
CA ALA A 250 -9.24 -5.15 2.63
C ALA A 250 -8.91 -4.45 1.29
N THR A 251 -8.28 -3.27 1.35
CA THR A 251 -7.85 -2.52 0.17
C THR A 251 -6.90 -3.34 -0.72
N ARG A 252 -5.89 -4.02 -0.12
CA ARG A 252 -5.01 -4.92 -0.87
C ARG A 252 -5.79 -6.04 -1.56
N GLY A 253 -6.72 -6.67 -0.84
CA GLY A 253 -7.55 -7.75 -1.37
C GLY A 253 -8.41 -7.31 -2.55
N VAL A 254 -9.05 -6.15 -2.44
CA VAL A 254 -9.86 -5.56 -3.52
C VAL A 254 -9.01 -5.27 -4.75
N ILE A 255 -7.88 -4.57 -4.59
CA ILE A 255 -6.98 -4.23 -5.71
C ILE A 255 -6.50 -5.49 -6.44
N LEU A 256 -6.10 -6.52 -5.69
CA LEU A 256 -5.63 -7.77 -6.29
C LEU A 256 -6.71 -8.48 -7.08
N ASN A 257 -7.94 -8.49 -6.57
CA ASN A 257 -9.07 -9.11 -7.25
C ASN A 257 -9.49 -8.34 -8.50
N GLU A 258 -9.60 -7.01 -8.40
CA GLU A 258 -9.91 -6.13 -9.53
C GLU A 258 -8.85 -6.26 -10.63
N TYR A 259 -7.57 -6.28 -10.25
CA TYR A 259 -6.47 -6.46 -11.20
C TYR A 259 -6.51 -7.84 -11.85
N ALA A 260 -6.77 -8.92 -11.10
CA ALA A 260 -6.86 -10.27 -11.66
C ALA A 260 -7.98 -10.37 -12.73
N ILE A 261 -9.15 -9.80 -12.45
CA ILE A 261 -10.28 -9.78 -13.38
C ILE A 261 -9.92 -9.01 -14.66
N GLN A 262 -9.33 -7.82 -14.50
CA GLN A 262 -8.94 -6.99 -15.64
C GLN A 262 -7.82 -7.68 -16.45
N PHE A 263 -6.85 -8.29 -15.77
CA PHE A 263 -5.76 -9.03 -16.40
C PHE A 263 -6.28 -10.17 -17.28
N ASP A 264 -7.21 -10.99 -16.78
CA ASP A 264 -7.80 -12.11 -17.54
C ASP A 264 -8.59 -11.60 -18.76
N LYS A 265 -9.29 -10.48 -18.60
CA LYS A 265 -10.04 -9.85 -19.69
C LYS A 265 -9.11 -9.34 -20.78
N THR A 266 -8.04 -8.61 -20.43
CA THR A 266 -7.01 -8.19 -21.37
C THR A 266 -6.37 -9.39 -22.08
N ASP A 267 -6.05 -10.46 -21.34
CA ASP A 267 -5.45 -11.68 -21.90
C ASP A 267 -6.32 -12.31 -22.98
N TYR A 268 -7.62 -12.42 -22.69
CA TYR A 268 -8.60 -12.98 -23.61
C TYR A 268 -8.69 -12.16 -24.89
N GLU A 269 -8.79 -10.84 -24.78
CA GLU A 269 -8.87 -9.93 -25.94
C GLU A 269 -7.61 -10.02 -26.82
N MET A 270 -6.43 -10.04 -26.22
CA MET A 270 -5.16 -10.20 -26.96
C MET A 270 -5.08 -11.55 -27.68
N ARG A 271 -5.46 -12.65 -27.01
CA ARG A 271 -5.50 -13.98 -27.65
C ARG A 271 -6.52 -14.04 -28.79
N ARG A 272 -7.69 -13.43 -28.61
CA ARG A 272 -8.72 -13.37 -29.66
C ARG A 272 -8.17 -12.63 -30.88
N ARG A 273 -7.49 -11.51 -30.68
CA ARG A 273 -6.87 -10.72 -31.76
C ARG A 273 -5.83 -11.52 -32.53
N VAL A 274 -4.94 -12.24 -31.84
CA VAL A 274 -3.96 -13.15 -32.46
C VAL A 274 -4.66 -14.20 -33.33
N TYR A 275 -5.73 -14.80 -32.82
CA TYR A 275 -6.50 -15.79 -33.57
C TYR A 275 -7.16 -15.21 -34.82
N GLU A 276 -7.79 -14.04 -34.71
CA GLU A 276 -8.45 -13.34 -35.83
C GLU A 276 -7.44 -13.01 -36.94
N ILE A 277 -6.28 -12.41 -36.61
CA ILE A 277 -5.25 -12.08 -37.60
C ILE A 277 -4.70 -13.35 -38.27
N ASN A 278 -4.48 -14.41 -37.49
CA ASN A 278 -3.99 -15.67 -38.04
C ASN A 278 -5.01 -16.32 -38.99
N ARG A 279 -6.31 -16.24 -38.68
CA ARG A 279 -7.39 -16.70 -39.57
C ARG A 279 -7.39 -15.92 -40.88
N GLU A 280 -7.37 -14.60 -40.83
CA GLU A 280 -7.37 -13.73 -42.02
C GLU A 280 -6.10 -13.92 -42.87
N LYS A 281 -4.95 -14.15 -42.24
CA LYS A 281 -3.71 -14.52 -42.92
C LYS A 281 -3.86 -15.84 -43.69
N ASN A 282 -4.41 -16.87 -43.06
CA ASN A 282 -4.59 -18.18 -43.70
C ASN A 282 -5.54 -18.09 -44.89
N GLU A 283 -6.60 -17.28 -44.79
CA GLU A 283 -7.52 -17.02 -45.90
C GLU A 283 -6.79 -16.31 -47.07
N SER A 284 -6.01 -15.26 -46.80
CA SER A 284 -5.21 -14.60 -47.86
C SER A 284 -4.21 -15.54 -48.53
N GLN A 285 -3.57 -16.44 -47.76
CA GLN A 285 -2.67 -17.46 -48.31
C GLN A 285 -3.41 -18.45 -49.21
N TYR A 286 -4.61 -18.85 -48.82
CA TYR A 286 -5.46 -19.71 -49.64
C TYR A 286 -5.86 -19.01 -50.96
N GLN A 287 -6.26 -17.74 -50.90
CA GLN A 287 -6.59 -16.98 -52.12
C GLN A 287 -5.37 -16.82 -53.04
N LEU A 288 -4.17 -16.59 -52.49
CA LEU A 288 -2.94 -16.51 -53.28
C LEU A 288 -2.65 -17.81 -54.05
N LEU A 289 -2.82 -18.97 -53.40
CA LEU A 289 -2.69 -20.28 -54.06
C LEU A 289 -3.70 -20.43 -55.20
N ARG A 290 -4.97 -20.09 -54.95
CA ARG A 290 -6.04 -20.18 -55.94
C ARG A 290 -5.80 -19.28 -57.16
N VAL A 291 -5.35 -18.04 -56.95
CA VAL A 291 -5.00 -17.12 -58.05
C VAL A 291 -3.81 -17.67 -58.83
N GLY A 292 -2.81 -18.24 -58.16
CA GLY A 292 -1.68 -18.91 -58.82
C GLY A 292 -2.10 -20.08 -59.72
N GLU A 293 -3.06 -20.89 -59.29
CA GLU A 293 -3.65 -21.97 -60.11
C GLU A 293 -4.37 -21.40 -61.35
N LEU A 294 -5.18 -20.34 -61.16
CA LEU A 294 -5.89 -19.67 -62.27
C LEU A 294 -4.91 -19.06 -63.29
N MET A 295 -3.81 -18.47 -62.82
CA MET A 295 -2.75 -17.95 -63.70
C MET A 295 -2.13 -19.07 -64.53
N ASN A 296 -1.85 -20.23 -63.92
CA ASN A 296 -1.28 -21.37 -64.64
C ASN A 296 -2.23 -21.92 -65.71
N VAL A 297 -3.52 -22.07 -65.39
CA VAL A 297 -4.55 -22.52 -66.35
C VAL A 297 -4.69 -21.52 -67.49
N THR A 298 -4.79 -20.23 -67.19
CA THR A 298 -4.93 -19.16 -68.19
C THR A 298 -3.71 -19.11 -69.11
N LYS A 299 -2.50 -19.27 -68.55
CA LYS A 299 -1.26 -19.33 -69.32
C LYS A 299 -1.19 -20.55 -70.24
N ALA A 300 -1.63 -21.72 -69.77
CA ALA A 300 -1.68 -22.92 -70.60
C ALA A 300 -2.67 -22.76 -71.76
N GLU A 301 -3.84 -22.15 -71.52
CA GLU A 301 -4.83 -21.89 -72.57
C GLU A 301 -4.33 -20.86 -73.58
N TYR A 302 -3.64 -19.82 -73.11
CA TYR A 302 -2.98 -18.85 -73.97
C TYR A 302 -1.99 -19.53 -74.94
N LEU A 303 -1.12 -20.42 -74.43
CA LEU A 303 -0.15 -21.13 -75.26
C LEU A 303 -0.82 -22.05 -76.30
N ARG A 304 -1.87 -22.78 -75.91
CA ARG A 304 -2.63 -23.64 -76.83
C ARG A 304 -3.28 -22.84 -77.96
N LEU A 305 -3.86 -21.68 -77.62
CA LEU A 305 -4.53 -20.84 -78.60
C LEU A 305 -3.52 -20.14 -79.53
N ASP A 306 -2.33 -19.79 -79.03
CA ASP A 306 -1.22 -19.23 -79.81
C ASP A 306 -0.61 -20.26 -80.79
N GLU A 307 -0.47 -21.52 -80.35
CA GLU A 307 -0.09 -22.64 -81.21
C GLU A 307 -1.15 -22.86 -82.32
N PHE A 308 -2.44 -22.92 -81.96
CA PHE A 308 -3.53 -23.07 -82.91
C PHE A 308 -3.61 -21.91 -83.91
N LEU A 309 -3.38 -20.68 -83.46
CA LEU A 309 -3.28 -19.51 -84.34
C LEU A 309 -2.17 -19.67 -85.38
N THR A 310 -1.03 -20.25 -84.99
CA THR A 310 0.08 -20.50 -85.90
C THR A 310 -0.29 -21.52 -86.98
N GLU A 311 -1.02 -22.58 -86.62
CA GLU A 311 -1.58 -23.55 -87.58
C GLU A 311 -2.53 -22.87 -88.57
N VAL A 312 -3.51 -22.09 -88.08
CA VAL A 312 -4.47 -21.37 -88.93
C VAL A 312 -3.77 -20.34 -89.84
N LYS A 313 -2.73 -19.65 -89.35
CA LYS A 313 -1.91 -18.74 -90.18
C LYS A 313 -1.14 -19.48 -91.28
N ASN A 314 -0.66 -20.69 -91.01
CA ASN A 314 -0.02 -21.54 -92.03
C ASN A 314 -1.02 -22.02 -93.09
N ASP A 315 -2.23 -22.41 -92.67
CA ASP A 315 -3.33 -22.76 -93.59
C ASP A 315 -3.70 -21.57 -94.47
N LEU A 316 -3.84 -20.37 -93.89
CA LEU A 316 -4.11 -19.15 -94.63
C LEU A 316 -3.01 -18.86 -95.66
N ARG A 317 -1.73 -18.97 -95.26
CA ARG A 317 -0.59 -18.79 -96.16
C ARG A 317 -0.62 -19.77 -97.33
N CYS A 318 -0.99 -21.02 -97.08
CA CYS A 318 -1.14 -22.03 -98.13
C CYS A 318 -2.23 -21.64 -99.13
N VAL A 319 -3.41 -21.25 -98.64
CA VAL A 319 -4.54 -20.84 -99.48
C VAL A 319 -4.22 -19.57 -100.27
N GLU A 320 -3.62 -18.56 -99.63
CA GLU A 320 -3.20 -17.31 -100.29
C GLU A 320 -2.15 -17.55 -101.37
N THR A 321 -1.19 -18.45 -101.14
CA THR A 321 -0.20 -18.86 -102.16
C THR A 321 -0.91 -19.54 -103.34
N ARG A 322 -1.84 -20.47 -103.07
CA ARG A 322 -2.63 -21.15 -104.11
C ARG A 322 -3.51 -20.17 -104.90
N CYS A 323 -4.06 -19.15 -104.25
CA CYS A 323 -4.78 -18.07 -104.94
C CYS A 323 -3.82 -17.27 -105.83
N SER A 324 -2.67 -16.85 -105.30
CA SER A 324 -1.66 -16.06 -106.01
C SER A 324 -1.16 -16.78 -107.28
N ASP A 325 -0.79 -18.06 -107.19
CA ASP A 325 -0.35 -18.85 -108.33
C ASP A 325 -1.42 -18.93 -109.43
N ARG A 326 -2.70 -18.98 -109.05
CA ARG A 326 -3.82 -18.98 -110.01
C ARG A 326 -4.06 -17.61 -110.65
N TYR A 327 -3.69 -16.51 -110.01
CA TYR A 327 -3.75 -15.17 -110.61
C TYR A 327 -2.71 -14.98 -111.73
N PHE A 328 -1.60 -15.72 -111.70
CA PHE A 328 -0.55 -15.65 -112.74
C PHE A 328 -0.80 -16.57 -113.95
N ARG A 329 -2.01 -17.12 -114.09
CA ARG A 329 -2.38 -17.89 -115.29
C ARG A 329 -2.25 -17.02 -116.55
N PRO A 330 -1.67 -17.54 -117.65
CA PRO A 330 -1.60 -16.83 -118.91
C PRO A 330 -2.97 -16.36 -119.41
N SER A 331 -3.02 -15.13 -119.93
CA SER A 331 -4.21 -14.31 -120.27
C SER A 331 -5.54 -15.04 -120.55
N VAL A 332 -5.56 -16.01 -121.45
CA VAL A 332 -6.81 -16.65 -121.93
C VAL A 332 -7.32 -17.75 -120.97
N ASP A 333 -6.45 -18.31 -120.13
CA ASP A 333 -6.77 -19.37 -119.16
C ASP A 333 -7.07 -18.83 -117.74
N ALA A 334 -7.01 -17.50 -117.56
CA ALA A 334 -7.38 -16.82 -116.33
C ALA A 334 -8.90 -16.91 -116.12
N THR A 335 -9.32 -17.87 -115.30
CA THR A 335 -10.71 -18.28 -115.15
C THR A 335 -11.18 -18.22 -113.70
N MET A 336 -12.40 -17.69 -113.51
CA MET A 336 -13.14 -17.70 -112.24
C MET A 336 -13.85 -19.03 -112.04
N ASP A 337 -13.09 -20.12 -112.05
CA ASP A 337 -13.62 -21.47 -111.96
C ASP A 337 -14.00 -21.84 -110.50
N PRO A 338 -14.76 -22.93 -110.28
CA PRO A 338 -15.20 -23.30 -108.94
C PRO A 338 -14.07 -23.45 -107.90
N PRO A 339 -12.88 -23.99 -108.22
CA PRO A 339 -11.75 -23.98 -107.29
C PRO A 339 -11.24 -22.58 -106.91
N PHE A 340 -11.23 -21.62 -107.84
CA PHE A 340 -10.85 -20.23 -107.54
C PHE A 340 -11.84 -19.57 -106.56
N LEU A 341 -13.15 -19.74 -106.80
CA LEU A 341 -14.19 -19.24 -105.89
C LEU A 341 -14.12 -19.91 -104.52
N GLY A 342 -13.82 -21.22 -104.47
CA GLY A 342 -13.64 -21.99 -103.24
C GLY A 342 -12.45 -21.48 -102.41
N LEU A 343 -11.28 -21.31 -103.03
CA LEU A 343 -10.08 -20.81 -102.34
C LEU A 343 -10.24 -19.38 -101.84
N ASN A 344 -10.91 -18.49 -102.59
CA ASN A 344 -11.19 -17.13 -102.11
C ASN A 344 -12.16 -17.11 -100.90
N LYS A 345 -13.14 -18.02 -100.90
CA LYS A 345 -14.04 -18.18 -99.75
C LYS A 345 -13.28 -18.73 -98.53
N GLU A 346 -12.41 -19.72 -98.75
CA GLU A 346 -11.55 -20.28 -97.70
C GLU A 346 -10.59 -19.23 -97.13
N ALA A 347 -9.95 -18.42 -97.98
CA ALA A 347 -9.06 -17.33 -97.56
C ALA A 347 -9.77 -16.29 -96.69
N THR A 348 -10.96 -15.83 -97.13
CA THR A 348 -11.76 -14.86 -96.36
C THR A 348 -12.25 -15.43 -95.02
N GLN A 349 -12.60 -16.72 -94.98
CA GLN A 349 -12.95 -17.41 -93.74
C GLN A 349 -11.75 -17.56 -92.79
N LEU A 350 -10.58 -17.97 -93.30
CA LEU A 350 -9.37 -18.10 -92.51
C LEU A 350 -8.86 -16.74 -91.98
N GLN A 351 -8.97 -15.67 -92.78
CA GLN A 351 -8.67 -14.30 -92.32
C GLN A 351 -9.58 -13.89 -91.16
N SER A 352 -10.89 -14.12 -91.28
CA SER A 352 -11.85 -13.86 -90.19
C SER A 352 -11.56 -14.70 -88.94
N ASN A 353 -11.16 -15.95 -89.10
CA ASN A 353 -10.80 -16.82 -87.98
C ASN A 353 -9.51 -16.35 -87.28
N VAL A 354 -8.49 -15.92 -88.03
CA VAL A 354 -7.26 -15.34 -87.49
C VAL A 354 -7.59 -14.10 -86.65
N GLU A 355 -8.40 -13.17 -87.16
CA GLU A 355 -8.82 -11.98 -86.42
C GLU A 355 -9.59 -12.35 -85.14
N ALA A 356 -10.48 -13.35 -85.20
CA ALA A 356 -11.23 -13.79 -84.03
C ALA A 356 -10.32 -14.39 -82.94
N ILE A 357 -9.33 -15.21 -83.33
CA ILE A 357 -8.38 -15.82 -82.41
C ILE A 357 -7.43 -14.77 -81.81
N ASP A 358 -6.89 -13.86 -82.62
CA ASP A 358 -6.01 -12.76 -82.16
C ASP A 358 -6.75 -11.88 -81.12
N ASN A 359 -8.02 -11.51 -81.37
CA ASN A 359 -8.84 -10.79 -80.40
C ASN A 359 -9.02 -11.57 -79.10
N HIS A 360 -9.20 -12.89 -79.17
CA HIS A 360 -9.40 -13.70 -77.96
C HIS A 360 -8.10 -13.87 -77.16
N LEU A 361 -6.94 -13.96 -77.83
CA LEU A 361 -5.63 -13.94 -77.19
C LEU A 361 -5.39 -12.62 -76.43
N ASP A 362 -5.81 -11.48 -76.98
CA ASP A 362 -5.69 -10.19 -76.29
C ASP A 362 -6.58 -10.12 -75.04
N VAL A 363 -7.78 -10.70 -75.09
CA VAL A 363 -8.63 -10.87 -73.89
C VAL A 363 -7.93 -11.74 -72.85
N LEU A 364 -7.37 -12.89 -73.24
CA LEU A 364 -6.65 -13.78 -72.32
C LEU A 364 -5.41 -13.11 -71.69
N LYS A 365 -4.63 -12.35 -72.48
CA LYS A 365 -3.51 -11.56 -71.96
C LYS A 365 -3.97 -10.52 -70.95
N SER A 366 -5.03 -9.78 -71.27
CA SER A 366 -5.56 -8.76 -70.36
C SER A 366 -6.04 -9.35 -69.03
N PHE A 367 -6.70 -10.52 -69.09
CA PHE A 367 -7.15 -11.25 -67.90
C PHE A 367 -5.98 -11.80 -67.09
N TYR A 368 -4.94 -12.34 -67.74
CA TYR A 368 -3.73 -12.78 -67.06
C TYR A 368 -3.03 -11.63 -66.31
N ASN A 369 -2.90 -10.46 -66.95
CA ASN A 369 -2.29 -9.28 -66.32
C ASN A 369 -3.10 -8.79 -65.11
N GLN A 370 -4.43 -8.93 -65.15
CA GLN A 370 -5.29 -8.64 -63.99
C GLN A 370 -5.04 -9.62 -62.85
N LEU A 371 -4.97 -10.93 -63.14
CA LEU A 371 -4.64 -11.95 -62.14
C LEU A 371 -3.26 -11.73 -61.52
N GLU A 372 -2.27 -11.32 -62.31
CA GLU A 372 -0.93 -10.98 -61.81
C GLU A 372 -0.96 -9.77 -60.86
N ALA A 373 -1.70 -8.72 -61.22
CA ALA A 373 -1.87 -7.55 -60.37
C ALA A 373 -2.59 -7.90 -59.05
N ASP A 374 -3.62 -8.74 -59.10
CA ASP A 374 -4.36 -9.17 -57.91
C ASP A 374 -3.53 -10.12 -57.03
N SER A 375 -2.73 -11.00 -57.63
CA SER A 375 -1.74 -11.83 -56.92
C SER A 375 -0.73 -10.96 -56.15
N HIS A 376 -0.22 -9.89 -56.78
CA HIS A 376 0.71 -8.98 -56.13
C HIS A 376 0.07 -8.24 -54.95
N LYS A 377 -1.19 -7.78 -55.08
CA LYS A 377 -1.91 -7.15 -53.97
C LYS A 377 -2.13 -8.11 -52.80
N LEU A 378 -2.59 -9.33 -53.08
CA LEU A 378 -2.80 -10.37 -52.06
C LEU A 378 -1.48 -10.74 -51.35
N PHE A 379 -0.37 -10.75 -52.08
CA PHE A 379 0.95 -10.98 -51.50
C PHE A 379 1.32 -9.89 -50.48
N LEU A 380 1.18 -8.61 -50.85
CA LEU A 380 1.44 -7.49 -49.94
C LEU A 380 0.53 -7.52 -48.70
N GLU A 381 -0.75 -7.83 -48.88
CA GLU A 381 -1.71 -7.97 -47.78
C GLU A 381 -1.32 -9.12 -46.84
N SER A 382 -0.88 -10.26 -47.39
CA SER A 382 -0.39 -11.40 -46.58
C SER A 382 0.87 -11.04 -45.79
N GLU A 383 1.79 -10.26 -46.37
CA GLU A 383 2.99 -9.79 -45.68
C GLU A 383 2.65 -8.82 -44.54
N ALA A 384 1.70 -7.90 -44.77
CA ALA A 384 1.20 -6.99 -43.73
C ALA A 384 0.58 -7.76 -42.55
N LYS A 385 -0.32 -8.71 -42.83
CA LYS A 385 -0.94 -9.58 -41.80
C LYS A 385 0.08 -10.40 -41.04
N ASN A 386 1.14 -10.90 -41.69
CA ASN A 386 2.25 -11.59 -41.03
C ASN A 386 3.00 -10.66 -40.06
N LYS A 387 3.30 -9.42 -40.49
CA LYS A 387 3.93 -8.42 -39.62
C LYS A 387 3.01 -8.10 -38.44
N ALA A 388 1.72 -7.87 -38.66
CA ALA A 388 0.76 -7.60 -37.60
C ALA A 388 0.72 -8.74 -36.56
N LEU A 389 0.61 -9.98 -37.02
CA LEU A 389 0.62 -11.18 -36.17
C LEU A 389 1.88 -11.25 -35.30
N GLN A 390 3.06 -10.97 -35.87
CA GLN A 390 4.32 -11.03 -35.15
C GLN A 390 4.38 -10.02 -34.00
N VAL A 391 3.86 -8.80 -34.17
CA VAL A 391 3.81 -7.81 -33.09
C VAL A 391 2.80 -8.19 -32.02
N GLN A 392 1.64 -8.73 -32.40
CA GLN A 392 0.63 -9.18 -31.45
C GLN A 392 1.14 -10.34 -30.58
N VAL A 393 1.85 -11.29 -31.18
CA VAL A 393 2.51 -12.38 -30.45
C VAL A 393 3.60 -11.83 -29.53
N GLN A 394 4.42 -10.89 -29.98
CA GLN A 394 5.45 -10.25 -29.14
C GLN A 394 4.85 -9.52 -27.93
N ALA A 395 3.77 -8.76 -28.12
CA ALA A 395 3.07 -8.08 -27.02
C ALA A 395 2.50 -9.09 -26.00
N LEU A 396 1.97 -10.21 -26.49
CA LEU A 396 1.47 -11.30 -25.65
C LEU A 396 2.61 -12.01 -24.90
N ASP A 397 3.76 -12.22 -25.54
CA ASP A 397 4.96 -12.81 -24.93
C ASP A 397 5.53 -11.93 -23.81
N ILE A 398 5.57 -10.59 -24.00
CA ILE A 398 5.97 -9.63 -22.95
C ILE A 398 5.09 -9.82 -21.71
N ARG A 399 3.78 -9.97 -21.92
CA ARG A 399 2.81 -10.21 -20.84
C ARG A 399 2.99 -11.55 -20.14
N ILE A 400 3.27 -12.62 -20.90
CA ILE A 400 3.55 -13.95 -20.34
C ILE A 400 4.87 -13.96 -19.56
N ALA A 401 5.90 -13.25 -20.03
CA ALA A 401 7.16 -13.15 -19.33
C ALA A 401 7.03 -12.37 -18.01
N GLY A 402 6.20 -11.33 -17.99
CA GLY A 402 5.87 -10.53 -16.81
C GLY A 402 4.69 -11.05 -15.99
N ARG A 403 4.34 -12.34 -16.09
CA ARG A 403 3.04 -12.88 -15.65
C ARG A 403 2.68 -12.48 -14.22
N PHE A 404 1.48 -11.94 -14.06
CA PHE A 404 0.77 -11.93 -12.79
C PHE A 404 0.52 -13.38 -12.35
N ASP A 405 1.28 -13.86 -11.36
CA ASP A 405 0.97 -15.14 -10.71
C ASP A 405 0.11 -14.87 -9.46
N PRO A 406 -1.22 -15.10 -9.53
CA PRO A 406 -2.07 -14.95 -8.35
C PRO A 406 -1.60 -15.87 -7.21
N LYS A 407 -1.06 -17.06 -7.50
CA LYS A 407 -0.62 -18.02 -6.46
C LYS A 407 0.64 -17.56 -5.71
N GLY A 408 1.52 -16.80 -6.37
CA GLY A 408 2.69 -16.17 -5.74
C GLY A 408 2.35 -14.94 -4.88
N VAL A 409 1.14 -14.39 -5.02
CA VAL A 409 0.64 -13.27 -4.22
C VAL A 409 -0.20 -13.75 -3.02
N TYR A 410 -0.96 -14.85 -3.18
CA TYR A 410 -1.77 -15.49 -2.13
C TYR A 410 -1.00 -16.42 -1.18
N ALA A 411 0.33 -16.28 -1.03
CA ALA A 411 1.00 -16.82 0.16
C ALA A 411 0.46 -16.18 1.47
N TYR A 412 -0.34 -15.13 1.34
CA TYR A 412 -1.17 -14.55 2.37
C TYR A 412 -2.54 -15.23 2.43
N ASN A 413 -2.67 -16.22 3.30
CA ASN A 413 -3.94 -16.87 3.60
C ASN A 413 -4.72 -16.00 4.63
N PRO A 414 -5.88 -15.41 4.29
CA PRO A 414 -6.69 -14.62 5.22
C PRO A 414 -7.05 -15.39 6.51
N ASP A 415 -7.19 -16.72 6.41
CA ASP A 415 -7.50 -17.58 7.55
C ASP A 415 -6.34 -17.66 8.56
N ILE A 416 -5.10 -17.52 8.10
CA ILE A 416 -3.92 -17.49 8.99
C ILE A 416 -3.89 -16.18 9.78
N LEU A 417 -4.26 -15.05 9.18
CA LEU A 417 -4.33 -13.77 9.89
C LEU A 417 -5.54 -13.70 10.83
N MET A 418 -6.70 -14.18 10.39
CA MET A 418 -7.90 -14.28 11.23
C MET A 418 -7.65 -15.20 12.44
N SER A 419 -6.93 -16.32 12.25
CA SER A 419 -6.51 -17.19 13.37
C SER A 419 -5.54 -16.50 14.33
N ARG A 420 -4.61 -15.69 13.82
CA ARG A 420 -3.68 -14.89 14.65
C ARG A 420 -4.41 -13.76 15.40
N MET A 421 -5.39 -13.11 14.76
CA MET A 421 -6.20 -12.07 15.38
C MET A 421 -7.12 -12.63 16.48
N LEU A 422 -7.70 -13.81 16.27
CA LEU A 422 -8.50 -14.52 17.27
C LEU A 422 -7.68 -14.96 18.50
N THR A 423 -6.40 -15.33 18.30
CA THR A 423 -5.50 -15.67 19.42
C THR A 423 -4.97 -14.47 20.22
N GLN A 424 -5.19 -13.23 19.74
CA GLN A 424 -4.75 -11.99 20.39
C GLN A 424 -5.88 -11.21 21.07
N MET A 425 -7.12 -11.74 21.05
CA MET A 425 -8.18 -11.22 21.89
C MET A 425 -7.88 -11.60 23.36
N PRO A 426 -7.79 -10.63 24.30
CA PRO A 426 -7.86 -11.01 25.70
C PRO A 426 -9.19 -11.74 25.93
N PRO A 427 -9.23 -12.79 26.77
CA PRO A 427 -10.48 -13.47 27.05
C PRO A 427 -11.51 -12.41 27.49
N PRO A 428 -12.78 -12.52 27.07
CA PRO A 428 -13.79 -11.58 27.51
C PRO A 428 -13.73 -11.51 29.03
N PHE A 429 -13.48 -10.30 29.56
CA PHE A 429 -13.58 -10.06 30.99
C PHE A 429 -14.97 -10.56 31.40
N SER A 430 -15.02 -11.69 32.12
CA SER A 430 -16.24 -12.16 32.75
C SER A 430 -16.54 -11.23 33.92
N LEU A 431 -16.99 -10.03 33.58
CA LEU A 431 -17.79 -9.24 34.50
C LEU A 431 -19.04 -10.07 34.76
N TYR A 432 -19.17 -10.55 36.00
CA TYR A 432 -20.25 -11.36 36.56
C TYR A 432 -20.15 -12.88 36.39
N SER A 433 -19.52 -13.50 37.40
CA SER A 433 -20.08 -14.68 38.04
C SER A 433 -20.18 -14.41 39.54
N SER A 434 -21.35 -13.94 39.95
CA SER A 434 -21.82 -13.96 41.33
C SER A 434 -21.93 -15.41 41.85
N LYS A 435 -21.80 -15.54 43.19
CA LYS A 435 -21.94 -16.71 44.08
C LYS A 435 -20.57 -17.36 44.38
N CYS A 436 -20.05 -17.28 45.61
CA CYS A 436 -20.62 -17.67 46.90
C CYS A 436 -19.96 -16.90 48.06
#